data_AF-A0A327NDL1-F1
#
_entry.id   AF-A0A327NDL1-F1
#
_cell.length_a   1.000
_cell.length_b   1.000
_cell.length_c   1.000
_cell.angle_alpha   90.00
_cell.angle_beta   90.00
_cell.angle_gamma   90.00
#
_symmetry.space_group_name_H-M   'P 1'
#
loop_
_entity.id
_entity.type
_entity.pdbx_description
1 polymer ?
#
loop_
_entity_poly.entity_id
_entity_poly.type
_entity_poly.pdbx_seq_one_letter_code
_entity_poly.pdbx_strand_id
1 'polypeptide(L)'
;MTAFARITLLSVVMGLSACAVQQPAEHEAPPPIPPSQPGSKPLPSTVPGKPATPTKPAKPLPRTSASFAPPPGGNSHWDPKLGVYVLDDQPNTFYRQRTYYRWDNGWSRSISPKGPWEETDIHGVPGGLGRQFGQ
;
A
#
# COMPACT_ATOMS: atom_id res chain seq x y z
N MET A 1 0.21 -66.30 10.41
CA MET A 1 1.36 -65.40 10.64
C MET A 1 0.78 -63.98 10.76
N THR A 2 0.30 -63.59 11.95
CA THR A 2 1.04 -62.79 12.98
C THR A 2 1.12 -61.32 12.56
N ALA A 3 0.17 -60.43 12.86
CA ALA A 3 -0.24 -59.98 14.19
C ALA A 3 0.95 -59.64 15.12
N PHE A 4 1.68 -58.56 14.80
CA PHE A 4 2.46 -57.76 15.74
C PHE A 4 2.08 -56.30 15.46
N ALA A 5 1.04 -55.76 16.10
CA ALA A 5 1.12 -55.17 17.44
C ALA A 5 2.22 -54.10 17.48
N ARG A 6 1.86 -52.82 17.51
CA ARG A 6 1.76 -52.11 18.81
C ARG A 6 2.93 -52.50 19.71
N ILE A 7 4.00 -51.73 19.67
CA ILE A 7 4.88 -51.42 20.79
C ILE A 7 5.82 -50.34 20.23
N THR A 8 5.40 -49.09 20.34
CA THR A 8 5.71 -48.24 21.49
C THR A 8 7.19 -47.84 21.44
N LEU A 9 7.53 -46.57 21.25
CA LEU A 9 7.18 -45.43 22.10
C LEU A 9 8.53 -44.88 22.55
N LEU A 10 8.72 -43.61 22.24
CA LEU A 10 9.52 -42.67 23.00
C LEU A 10 11.03 -42.77 22.94
N SER A 11 11.59 -41.57 23.15
CA SER A 11 12.97 -41.24 23.48
C SER A 11 13.79 -40.94 22.21
N VAL A 12 14.27 -39.72 21.94
CA VAL A 12 14.50 -38.52 22.76
C VAL A 12 14.68 -37.36 21.76
N VAL A 13 13.78 -36.37 21.70
CA VAL A 13 14.00 -35.02 22.27
C VAL A 13 15.44 -34.51 22.12
N MET A 14 15.82 -33.96 20.96
CA MET A 14 16.70 -32.78 20.88
C MET A 14 16.95 -32.35 19.43
N GLY A 15 16.16 -31.37 18.99
CA GLY A 15 16.43 -30.56 17.81
C GLY A 15 15.75 -29.18 17.93
N LEU A 16 15.54 -28.72 19.17
CA LEU A 16 15.21 -27.33 19.48
C LEU A 16 16.44 -26.48 19.14
N SER A 17 16.45 -25.82 17.98
CA SER A 17 17.19 -24.58 17.67
C SER A 17 17.13 -24.36 16.16
N ALA A 18 16.68 -23.25 15.60
CA ALA A 18 16.28 -21.99 16.18
C ALA A 18 15.23 -21.39 15.24
N CYS A 19 14.17 -20.84 15.80
CA CYS A 19 13.52 -19.70 15.18
C CYS A 19 14.62 -18.64 15.02
N ALA A 20 15.25 -18.56 13.85
CA ALA A 20 15.90 -17.34 13.44
C ALA A 20 14.76 -16.35 13.24
N VAL A 21 14.43 -15.66 14.34
CA VAL A 21 13.79 -14.35 14.30
C VAL A 21 14.62 -13.57 13.29
N GLN A 22 14.12 -13.44 12.06
CA GLN A 22 14.69 -12.47 11.14
C GLN A 22 14.32 -11.12 11.73
N GLN A 23 15.30 -10.59 12.43
CA GLN A 23 15.38 -9.23 12.92
C GLN A 23 14.87 -8.33 11.79
N PRO A 24 13.77 -7.58 11.99
CA PRO A 24 13.43 -6.49 11.10
C PRO A 24 14.68 -5.62 11.01
N ALA A 25 15.19 -5.38 9.81
CA ALA A 25 16.17 -4.33 9.61
C ALA A 25 15.61 -3.09 10.30
N GLU A 26 16.35 -2.62 11.32
CA GLU A 26 16.07 -1.38 12.00
C GLU A 26 15.82 -0.34 10.91
N HIS A 27 14.56 0.07 10.82
CA HIS A 27 14.15 1.20 10.03
C HIS A 27 14.84 2.38 10.71
N GLU A 28 16.02 2.74 10.23
CA GLU A 28 16.69 3.97 10.61
C GLU A 28 15.66 5.08 10.42
N ALA A 29 15.19 5.62 11.55
CA ALA A 29 14.17 6.64 11.55
C ALA A 29 14.75 7.83 10.79
N PRO A 30 14.10 8.31 9.70
CA PRO A 30 14.50 9.57 9.11
C PRO A 30 14.37 10.67 10.18
N PRO A 31 15.25 11.69 10.16
CA PRO A 31 15.31 12.72 11.20
C PRO A 31 13.94 13.39 11.40
N PRO A 32 13.65 13.87 12.63
CA PRO A 32 12.37 14.45 12.96
C PRO A 32 12.05 15.63 12.04
N ILE A 33 10.94 15.49 11.31
CA ILE A 33 10.35 16.57 10.54
C ILE A 33 9.85 17.62 11.56
N PRO A 34 10.23 18.90 11.45
CA PRO A 34 9.78 19.93 12.38
C PRO A 34 8.24 20.06 12.34
N PRO A 35 7.57 20.29 13.48
CA PRO A 35 6.13 20.43 13.52
C PRO A 35 5.71 21.70 12.78
N SER A 36 5.14 21.54 11.59
CA SER A 36 4.33 22.59 10.97
C SER A 36 2.98 22.58 11.67
N GLN A 37 2.86 23.37 12.74
CA GLN A 37 1.60 23.70 13.37
C GLN A 37 1.00 24.90 12.62
N PRO A 38 -0.20 24.78 12.03
CA PRO A 38 -1.10 25.92 11.92
C PRO A 38 -2.03 25.86 13.14
N GLY A 39 -1.72 26.67 14.14
CA GLY A 39 -2.68 26.97 15.18
C GLY A 39 -3.74 27.89 14.59
N SER A 40 -4.99 27.43 14.53
CA SER A 40 -6.15 28.33 14.45
C SER A 40 -7.27 27.77 15.32
N LYS A 41 -7.24 28.27 16.56
CA LYS A 41 -8.31 28.30 17.56
C LYS A 41 -9.70 28.47 16.92
N PRO A 42 -10.74 27.73 17.34
CA PRO A 42 -12.09 27.99 16.90
C PRO A 42 -12.62 29.21 17.68
N LEU A 43 -13.00 30.27 16.98
CA LEU A 43 -13.82 31.35 17.55
C LEU A 43 -15.04 31.56 16.65
N PRO A 44 -16.28 31.49 17.19
CA PRO A 44 -17.48 31.82 16.45
C PRO A 44 -17.70 33.33 16.48
N SER A 45 -18.00 33.96 15.35
CA SER A 45 -18.73 35.24 15.30
C SER A 45 -19.23 35.55 13.89
N THR A 46 -20.55 35.56 13.80
CA THR A 46 -21.41 36.05 12.72
C THR A 46 -21.17 37.54 12.47
N VAL A 47 -20.79 37.95 11.24
CA VAL A 47 -21.06 39.31 10.73
C VAL A 47 -21.27 39.29 9.21
N PRO A 48 -22.37 39.83 8.65
CA PRO A 48 -22.61 39.91 7.21
C PRO A 48 -21.83 41.02 6.50
N GLY A 49 -21.28 40.71 5.32
CA GLY A 49 -21.05 41.68 4.23
C GLY A 49 -19.59 42.05 3.91
N LYS A 50 -19.07 41.51 2.81
CA LYS A 50 -18.26 42.22 1.78
C LYS A 50 -18.04 41.34 0.53
N PRO A 51 -18.00 41.89 -0.69
CA PRO A 51 -17.96 41.12 -1.94
C PRO A 51 -16.69 40.27 -2.09
N ALA A 52 -16.84 39.04 -2.55
CA ALA A 52 -15.77 38.07 -2.73
C ALA A 52 -14.73 38.54 -3.75
N THR A 53 -13.49 38.72 -3.30
CA THR A 53 -12.31 38.77 -4.18
C THR A 53 -12.11 37.42 -4.88
N PRO A 54 -11.68 37.39 -6.16
CA PRO A 54 -11.50 36.14 -6.89
C PRO A 54 -10.44 35.27 -6.22
N THR A 55 -10.84 34.07 -5.79
CA THR A 55 -9.93 33.05 -5.25
C THR A 55 -8.87 32.74 -6.30
N LYS A 56 -7.59 33.02 -6.00
CA LYS A 56 -6.47 32.64 -6.86
C LYS A 56 -6.59 31.14 -7.21
N PRO A 57 -6.36 30.74 -8.48
CA PRO A 57 -6.39 29.33 -8.85
C PRO A 57 -5.44 28.54 -7.95
N ALA A 58 -5.97 27.50 -7.29
CA ALA A 58 -5.16 26.57 -6.52
C ALA A 58 -4.08 25.98 -7.43
N LYS A 59 -2.84 25.94 -6.93
CA LYS A 59 -1.71 25.40 -7.70
C LYS A 59 -2.01 23.93 -8.07
N PRO A 60 -1.77 23.50 -9.32
CA PRO A 60 -2.05 22.13 -9.72
C PRO A 60 -1.36 21.14 -8.78
N LEU A 61 -2.11 20.14 -8.29
CA LEU A 61 -1.51 19.10 -7.46
C LEU A 61 -0.49 18.30 -8.30
N PRO A 62 0.63 17.85 -7.71
CA PRO A 62 1.59 17.00 -8.40
C PRO A 62 0.90 15.73 -8.91
N ARG A 63 1.09 15.39 -10.19
CA ARG A 63 0.62 14.13 -10.78
C ARG A 63 1.53 12.94 -10.46
N THR A 64 2.64 13.19 -9.76
CA THR A 64 3.66 12.20 -9.38
C THR A 64 3.91 12.22 -7.88
N SER A 65 4.33 11.09 -7.33
CA SER A 65 4.80 11.00 -5.96
C SER A 65 6.25 11.47 -5.85
N ALA A 66 6.61 12.03 -4.70
CA ALA A 66 8.02 12.32 -4.36
C ALA A 66 8.80 11.05 -3.96
N SER A 67 8.10 10.02 -3.46
CA SER A 67 8.73 8.81 -2.90
C SER A 67 8.61 7.57 -3.80
N PHE A 68 7.65 7.57 -4.71
CA PHE A 68 7.40 6.43 -5.61
C PHE A 68 7.60 6.85 -7.05
N ALA A 69 8.39 6.07 -7.79
CA ALA A 69 8.58 6.30 -9.22
C ALA A 69 7.31 5.91 -10.01
N PRO A 70 7.00 6.63 -11.10
CA PRO A 70 5.94 6.25 -12.03
C PRO A 70 6.29 4.96 -12.78
N PRO A 71 5.28 4.25 -13.34
CA PRO A 71 5.53 3.11 -14.21
C PRO A 71 6.34 3.50 -15.46
N PRO A 72 7.22 2.62 -15.96
CA PRO A 72 7.94 2.87 -17.20
C PRO A 72 6.97 2.87 -18.40
N GLY A 73 7.03 3.95 -19.19
CA GLY A 73 6.47 3.95 -20.56
C GLY A 73 4.94 3.89 -20.67
N GLY A 74 4.19 4.59 -19.82
CA GLY A 74 2.73 4.68 -19.95
C GLY A 74 2.16 5.90 -19.25
N ASN A 75 0.94 6.29 -19.64
CA ASN A 75 0.24 7.40 -19.01
C ASN A 75 -0.34 6.93 -17.67
N SER A 76 0.00 7.66 -16.61
CA SER A 76 -0.45 7.33 -15.25
C SER A 76 -0.47 8.57 -14.38
N HIS A 77 -1.20 8.50 -13.28
CA HIS A 77 -1.23 9.55 -12.27
C HIS A 77 -1.14 8.96 -10.87
N TRP A 78 -0.47 9.68 -9.97
CA TRP A 78 -0.41 9.33 -8.57
C TRP A 78 -1.74 9.61 -7.87
N ASP A 79 -2.30 8.62 -7.18
CA ASP A 79 -3.41 8.79 -6.24
C ASP A 79 -2.88 8.70 -4.79
N PRO A 80 -2.83 9.81 -4.04
CA PRO A 80 -2.33 9.81 -2.67
C PRO A 80 -3.23 9.10 -1.67
N LYS A 81 -4.54 8.93 -1.95
CA LYS A 81 -5.47 8.21 -1.06
C LYS A 81 -5.22 6.71 -1.12
N LEU A 82 -5.00 6.21 -2.33
CA LEU A 82 -4.67 4.81 -2.58
C LEU A 82 -3.19 4.50 -2.35
N GLY A 83 -2.32 5.49 -2.50
CA GLY A 83 -0.86 5.34 -2.38
C GLY A 83 -0.25 4.58 -3.56
N VAL A 84 -0.84 4.71 -4.75
CA VAL A 84 -0.43 4.02 -5.98
C VAL A 84 -0.54 4.95 -7.18
N TYR A 85 0.14 4.60 -8.27
CA TYR A 85 -0.16 5.14 -9.59
C TYR A 85 -1.36 4.42 -10.19
N VAL A 86 -2.32 5.16 -10.74
CA VAL A 86 -3.43 4.62 -11.54
C VAL A 86 -3.03 4.72 -13.01
N LEU A 87 -3.20 3.64 -13.77
CA LEU A 87 -2.95 3.64 -15.22
C LEU A 87 -4.17 4.22 -15.94
N ASP A 88 -3.94 5.23 -16.78
CA ASP A 88 -5.05 5.91 -17.47
C ASP A 88 -5.66 5.04 -18.59
N ASP A 89 -4.82 4.27 -19.28
CA ASP A 89 -5.22 3.44 -20.42
C ASP A 89 -5.72 2.04 -20.01
N GLN A 90 -5.61 1.69 -18.73
CA GLN A 90 -5.96 0.35 -18.23
C GLN A 90 -6.81 0.45 -16.96
N PRO A 91 -8.14 0.24 -17.06
CA PRO A 91 -9.01 0.34 -15.91
C PRO A 91 -8.63 -0.70 -14.86
N ASN A 92 -8.87 -0.37 -13.59
CA ASN A 92 -8.61 -1.23 -12.45
C ASN A 92 -7.16 -1.74 -12.36
N THR A 93 -6.23 -1.07 -13.03
CA THR A 93 -4.80 -1.40 -13.02
C THR A 93 -4.02 -0.29 -12.33
N PHE A 94 -3.24 -0.69 -11.35
CA PHE A 94 -2.51 0.19 -10.46
C PHE A 94 -1.03 -0.20 -10.47
N TYR A 95 -0.14 0.73 -10.15
CA TYR A 95 1.28 0.49 -10.10
C TYR A 95 1.89 1.06 -8.84
N ARG A 96 2.71 0.25 -8.16
CA ARG A 96 3.53 0.70 -7.04
C ARG A 96 4.79 -0.16 -6.96
N GLN A 97 5.95 0.49 -6.80
CA GLN A 97 7.23 -0.18 -6.54
C GLN A 97 7.54 -1.32 -7.53
N ARG A 98 7.38 -1.08 -8.83
CA ARG A 98 7.65 -2.06 -9.92
C ARG A 98 6.67 -3.23 -10.00
N THR A 99 5.58 -3.19 -9.25
CA THR A 99 4.51 -4.17 -9.34
C THR A 99 3.24 -3.51 -9.83
N TYR A 100 2.62 -4.12 -10.82
CA TYR A 100 1.28 -3.83 -11.29
C TYR A 100 0.28 -4.66 -10.50
N TYR A 101 -0.81 -4.05 -10.08
CA TYR A 101 -1.93 -4.70 -9.40
C TYR A 101 -3.17 -4.51 -10.25
N ARG A 102 -3.95 -5.56 -10.45
CA ARG A 102 -5.18 -5.51 -11.22
C ARG A 102 -6.33 -6.07 -10.38
N TRP A 103 -7.44 -5.35 -10.38
CA TRP A 103 -8.71 -5.85 -9.84
C TRP A 103 -9.59 -6.37 -10.97
N ASP A 104 -9.90 -7.67 -10.92
CA ASP A 104 -10.80 -8.36 -11.85
C ASP A 104 -11.49 -9.52 -11.12
N ASN A 105 -12.57 -9.21 -10.39
CA ASN A 105 -13.27 -10.13 -9.47
C ASN A 105 -12.36 -10.81 -8.43
N GLY A 106 -11.23 -10.18 -8.15
CA GLY A 106 -10.13 -10.71 -7.36
C GLY A 106 -8.87 -9.89 -7.63
N TRP A 107 -7.90 -10.00 -6.74
CA TRP A 107 -6.63 -9.31 -6.91
C TRP A 107 -5.66 -10.17 -7.70
N SER A 108 -4.95 -9.55 -8.62
CA SER A 108 -3.77 -10.15 -9.24
C SER A 108 -2.65 -9.14 -9.32
N ARG A 109 -1.41 -9.62 -9.35
CA ARG A 109 -0.21 -8.79 -9.48
C ARG A 109 0.68 -9.27 -10.61
N SER A 110 1.49 -8.37 -11.17
CA SER A 110 2.48 -8.69 -12.19
C SER A 110 3.65 -7.71 -12.15
N ILE A 111 4.80 -8.10 -12.67
CA ILE A 111 5.93 -7.19 -12.92
C ILE A 111 5.81 -6.48 -14.29
N SER A 112 4.80 -6.82 -15.07
CA SER A 112 4.54 -6.27 -16.41
C SER A 112 3.09 -5.80 -16.51
N PRO A 113 2.80 -4.69 -17.21
CA PRO A 113 1.45 -4.16 -17.36
C PRO A 113 0.53 -5.10 -18.15
N LYS A 114 1.08 -6.08 -18.89
CA LYS A 114 0.32 -7.04 -19.69
C LYS A 114 0.28 -8.45 -19.10
N GLY A 115 0.80 -8.62 -17.87
CA GLY A 115 0.98 -9.94 -17.26
C GLY A 115 2.34 -10.59 -17.60
N PRO A 116 2.56 -11.86 -17.20
CA PRO A 116 1.57 -12.77 -16.63
C PRO A 116 1.06 -12.30 -15.27
N TRP A 117 -0.23 -12.53 -14.99
CA TRP A 117 -0.89 -12.13 -13.75
C TRP A 117 -0.87 -13.30 -12.76
N GLU A 118 -0.39 -13.02 -11.55
CA GLU A 118 -0.38 -13.95 -10.43
C GLU A 118 -1.50 -13.54 -9.47
N GLU A 119 -2.35 -14.49 -9.10
CA GLU A 119 -3.42 -14.25 -8.13
C GLU A 119 -2.85 -13.86 -6.76
N THR A 120 -3.54 -12.96 -6.08
CA THR A 120 -3.15 -12.52 -4.74
C THR A 120 -4.40 -12.14 -3.94
N ASP A 121 -4.22 -12.00 -2.63
CA ASP A 121 -5.28 -11.61 -1.71
C ASP A 121 -5.18 -10.11 -1.35
N ILE A 122 -6.04 -9.67 -0.43
CA ILE A 122 -6.02 -8.28 0.07
C ILE A 122 -4.73 -7.93 0.83
N HIS A 123 -3.95 -8.91 1.28
CA HIS A 123 -2.70 -8.69 2.01
C HIS A 123 -1.52 -8.51 1.05
N GLY A 124 -1.62 -9.04 -0.17
CA GLY A 124 -0.64 -8.87 -1.24
C GLY A 124 -0.73 -7.55 -1.98
N VAL A 125 -1.76 -6.72 -1.73
CA VAL A 125 -1.95 -5.42 -2.37
C VAL A 125 -1.68 -4.24 -1.42
N PRO A 126 -1.29 -3.05 -1.95
CA PRO A 126 -1.20 -1.84 -1.15
C PRO A 126 -2.47 -1.60 -0.32
N GLY A 127 -2.33 -1.27 0.96
CA GLY A 127 -3.47 -1.20 1.88
C GLY A 127 -4.57 -0.22 1.46
N GLY A 128 -4.25 0.83 0.70
CA GLY A 128 -5.26 1.73 0.11
C GLY A 128 -6.19 1.01 -0.87
N LEU A 129 -5.62 0.14 -1.72
CA LEU A 129 -6.39 -0.68 -2.67
C LEU A 129 -7.21 -1.74 -1.95
N GLY A 130 -6.61 -2.45 -0.98
CA GLY A 130 -7.31 -3.46 -0.18
C GLY A 130 -8.55 -2.88 0.54
N ARG A 131 -8.48 -1.66 1.06
CA ARG A 131 -9.63 -0.99 1.69
C ARG A 131 -10.70 -0.51 0.71
N GLN A 132 -10.32 -0.19 -0.53
CA GLN A 132 -11.26 0.34 -1.53
C GLN A 132 -12.03 -0.77 -2.25
N PHE A 133 -11.40 -1.92 -2.49
CA PHE A 133 -11.99 -3.03 -3.26
C PHE A 133 -12.16 -4.33 -2.46
N GLY A 134 -11.61 -4.40 -1.24
CA GLY A 134 -11.88 -5.51 -0.32
C GLY A 134 -13.31 -5.39 0.20
N GLN A 135 -14.11 -6.42 -0.06
CA GLN A 135 -15.46 -6.56 0.50
C GLN A 135 -15.42 -7.03 1.95
#